data_AF-A0A9P7K162-F1
#
_entry.id   AF-A0A9P7K162-F1
#
_cell.length_a   1.000
_cell.length_b   1.000
_cell.length_c   1.000
_cell.angle_alpha   90.00
_cell.angle_beta   90.00
_cell.angle_gamma   90.00
#
_symmetry.space_group_name_H-M   'P 1'
#
loop_
_entity.id
_entity.type
_entity.pdbx_description
1 polymer ?
#
loop_
_entity_poly.entity_id
_entity_poly.type
_entity_poly.pdbx_seq_one_letter_code
_entity_poly.pdbx_strand_id
1 'polypeptide(L)'
;MITGLGFREPMVDEIGCGLGCATMGRRMSNMVTAKDKGIFFCSTEGRRPCYAYQWTKSSIQSHLNYLVIVSPPFFASAASASATVRNFATHTPNYGESDIAKVIVFEPGNKYVAYSGTFTNNMREVISQWAVMFAGEVTATKLDLLYHKSLYGLALSLAKTQQLDEASVADIHRQYGEYLYVKGECDTAMQQFVQTIGHLQPSCVIRKFLDAQRIHHLVTYFQELHSLGLANSDHITLLLNTYTKLKDVTHLDSFIKTKAKRNADNTDELPFDLKTAIQDCRQAGYFSRSR
;
A
#
# COMPACT_ATOMS: atom_id res chain seq x y z
N MET A 1 -17.13 28.43 -48.71
CA MET A 1 -16.28 28.73 -47.53
C MET A 1 -16.79 27.93 -46.35
N ILE A 2 -16.13 26.82 -46.02
CA ILE A 2 -16.16 26.23 -44.69
C ILE A 2 -14.69 25.87 -44.41
N THR A 3 -14.03 26.71 -43.63
CA THR A 3 -12.69 26.46 -43.12
C THR A 3 -12.78 25.38 -42.04
N GLY A 4 -12.48 24.14 -42.40
CA GLY A 4 -12.30 23.06 -41.44
C GLY A 4 -11.04 23.34 -40.63
N LEU A 5 -11.22 23.73 -39.37
CA LEU A 5 -10.16 23.85 -38.39
C LEU A 5 -9.38 22.53 -38.34
N GLY A 6 -8.12 22.57 -38.80
CA GLY A 6 -7.18 21.46 -38.68
C GLY A 6 -6.87 21.24 -37.20
N PHE A 7 -7.68 20.41 -36.54
CA PHE A 7 -7.27 19.77 -35.30
C PHE A 7 -6.12 18.81 -35.64
N ARG A 8 -4.88 19.28 -35.46
CA ARG A 8 -3.74 18.36 -35.35
C ARG A 8 -3.94 17.59 -34.07
N GLU A 9 -4.26 16.30 -34.17
CA GLU A 9 -4.18 15.39 -33.04
C GLU A 9 -2.79 15.52 -32.41
N PRO A 10 -2.67 15.66 -31.07
CA PRO A 10 -1.37 15.81 -30.44
C PRO A 10 -0.57 14.54 -30.65
N MET A 11 0.49 14.63 -31.47
CA MET A 11 1.37 13.51 -31.73
C MET A 11 2.23 13.25 -30.48
N VAL A 12 1.96 12.15 -29.79
CA VAL A 12 2.60 11.80 -28.51
C VAL A 12 4.05 11.28 -28.71
N ASP A 13 4.35 10.73 -29.89
CA ASP A 13 5.68 10.23 -30.25
C ASP A 13 5.92 10.24 -31.77
N GLU A 14 7.09 10.72 -32.19
CA GLU A 14 7.58 10.63 -33.58
C GLU A 14 8.12 9.23 -33.92
N ILE A 15 8.57 8.48 -32.91
CA ILE A 15 9.21 7.19 -33.07
C ILE A 15 8.29 6.13 -32.47
N GLY A 16 7.78 5.22 -33.30
CA GLY A 16 6.97 4.08 -32.86
C GLY A 16 7.75 3.07 -32.00
N CYS A 17 7.25 1.84 -31.96
CA CYS A 17 7.93 0.70 -31.35
C CYS A 17 7.99 -0.47 -32.35
N GLY A 18 8.78 -1.49 -32.04
CA GLY A 18 8.80 -2.72 -32.82
C GLY A 18 7.43 -3.42 -32.85
N LEU A 19 7.23 -4.29 -33.84
CA LEU A 19 6.04 -5.13 -33.92
C LEU A 19 5.89 -5.95 -32.63
N GLY A 20 4.67 -6.05 -32.10
CA GLY A 20 4.40 -6.75 -30.83
C GLY A 20 4.84 -6.01 -29.57
N CYS A 21 5.50 -4.85 -29.68
CA CYS A 21 5.99 -4.06 -28.55
C CYS A 21 5.04 -2.92 -28.13
N ALA A 22 3.76 -2.97 -28.51
CA ALA A 22 2.72 -2.08 -28.02
C ALA A 22 1.50 -2.87 -27.52
N THR A 23 0.90 -2.42 -26.41
CA THR A 23 -0.34 -2.99 -25.86
C THR A 23 -1.15 -1.93 -25.15
N MET A 24 -2.49 -2.06 -25.14
CA MET A 24 -3.36 -1.21 -24.32
C MET A 24 -3.44 -1.77 -22.91
N GLY A 25 -3.08 -0.99 -21.88
CA GLY A 25 -3.27 -1.41 -20.50
C GLY A 25 -4.75 -1.46 -20.13
N ARG A 26 -5.36 -2.65 -20.09
CA ARG A 26 -6.82 -2.83 -19.88
C ARG A 26 -7.38 -2.06 -18.68
N ARG A 27 -6.64 -1.93 -17.58
CA ARG A 27 -7.05 -1.17 -16.37
C ARG A 27 -6.42 0.21 -16.25
N MET A 28 -5.32 0.47 -16.96
CA MET A 28 -4.53 1.69 -16.81
C MET A 28 -4.98 2.82 -17.75
N SER A 29 -5.90 2.54 -18.69
CA SER A 29 -6.38 3.45 -19.74
C SER A 29 -5.27 4.16 -20.54
N ASN A 30 -4.06 3.60 -20.51
CA ASN A 30 -2.88 4.10 -21.19
C ASN A 30 -2.40 3.06 -22.20
N MET A 31 -1.87 3.52 -23.32
CA MET A 31 -1.09 2.70 -24.24
C MET A 31 0.30 2.48 -23.65
N VAL A 32 0.81 1.26 -23.73
CA VAL A 32 2.15 0.89 -23.26
C VAL A 32 2.99 0.56 -24.47
N THR A 33 4.17 1.18 -24.58
CA THR A 33 5.14 0.91 -25.64
C THR A 33 6.48 0.46 -25.05
N ALA A 34 7.03 -0.62 -25.60
CA ALA A 34 8.33 -1.18 -25.25
C ALA A 34 9.36 -0.77 -26.31
N LYS A 35 10.47 -0.16 -25.87
CA LYS A 35 11.61 0.21 -26.71
C LYS A 35 12.92 -0.22 -26.06
N ASP A 36 14.03 -0.21 -26.77
CA ASP A 36 15.32 -0.70 -26.27
C ASP A 36 15.67 -0.18 -24.88
N LYS A 37 15.47 1.12 -24.64
CA LYS A 37 15.83 1.79 -23.39
C LYS A 37 14.79 1.66 -22.26
N GLY A 38 13.57 1.20 -22.54
CA GLY A 38 12.55 1.10 -21.48
C GLY A 38 11.12 0.85 -21.94
N ILE A 39 10.22 0.93 -20.98
CA ILE A 39 8.78 0.78 -21.14
C ILE A 39 8.13 2.12 -20.85
N PHE A 40 7.32 2.61 -21.79
CA PHE A 40 6.72 3.93 -21.78
C PHE A 40 5.20 3.82 -21.73
N PHE A 41 4.57 4.67 -20.92
CA PHE A 41 3.12 4.77 -20.79
C PHE A 41 2.67 6.06 -21.47
N CYS A 42 1.79 5.94 -22.46
CA CYS A 42 1.24 7.04 -23.23
C CYS A 42 -0.25 7.16 -22.91
N SER A 43 -0.68 8.33 -22.45
CA SER A 43 -2.10 8.69 -22.35
C SER A 43 -2.48 9.66 -23.48
N THR A 44 -3.77 9.95 -23.61
CA THR A 44 -4.29 11.02 -24.48
C THR A 44 -3.77 12.41 -24.11
N GLU A 45 -3.28 12.57 -22.88
CA GLU A 45 -2.73 13.81 -22.33
C GLU A 45 -1.20 13.92 -22.48
N GLY A 46 -0.52 12.87 -22.98
CA GLY A 46 0.92 12.86 -23.21
C GLY A 46 1.65 11.65 -22.62
N ARG A 47 2.97 11.76 -22.46
CA ARG A 47 3.81 10.69 -21.89
C ARG A 47 3.79 10.71 -20.36
N ARG A 48 3.60 9.53 -19.77
CA ARG A 48 3.59 9.25 -18.33
C ARG A 48 4.92 8.55 -17.92
N PRO A 49 5.12 8.15 -16.64
CA PRO A 49 6.38 7.58 -16.17
C PRO A 49 6.88 6.44 -17.05
N CYS A 50 8.19 6.39 -17.30
CA CYS A 50 8.83 5.28 -17.98
C CYS A 50 9.62 4.40 -17.00
N TYR A 51 9.64 3.09 -17.23
CA TYR A 51 10.54 2.19 -16.51
C TYR A 51 11.75 1.88 -17.36
N ALA A 52 12.94 2.18 -16.83
CA ALA A 52 14.18 1.78 -17.45
C ALA A 52 14.27 0.25 -17.44
N TYR A 53 14.32 -0.35 -18.62
CA TYR A 53 14.49 -1.78 -18.81
C TYR A 53 15.25 -1.98 -20.11
N GLN A 54 16.57 -2.18 -19.98
CA GLN A 54 17.53 -2.12 -21.09
C GLN A 54 17.64 -3.40 -21.92
N TRP A 55 16.96 -4.47 -21.53
CA TRP A 55 16.97 -5.71 -22.30
C TRP A 55 16.14 -5.57 -23.57
N THR A 56 16.59 -6.17 -24.67
CA THR A 56 15.82 -6.23 -25.91
C THR A 56 14.48 -6.92 -25.68
N LYS A 57 13.42 -6.39 -26.28
CA LYS A 57 12.03 -6.83 -26.11
C LYS A 57 11.48 -7.23 -27.46
N SER A 58 10.95 -8.44 -27.57
CA SER A 58 10.27 -8.93 -28.79
C SER A 58 8.77 -8.70 -28.72
N SER A 59 8.19 -8.78 -27.51
CA SER A 59 6.78 -8.47 -27.31
C SER A 59 6.47 -7.95 -25.91
N ILE A 60 5.35 -7.23 -25.82
CA ILE A 60 4.75 -6.82 -24.57
C ILE A 60 3.24 -7.05 -24.62
N GLN A 61 2.69 -7.63 -23.56
CA GLN A 61 1.26 -7.86 -23.42
C GLN A 61 0.79 -7.40 -22.05
N SER A 62 -0.39 -6.79 -21.98
CA SER A 62 -1.01 -6.45 -20.70
C SER A 62 -1.97 -7.55 -20.25
N HIS A 63 -1.87 -7.92 -18.97
CA HIS A 63 -2.85 -8.77 -18.31
C HIS A 63 -3.20 -8.21 -16.93
N LEU A 64 -4.45 -7.77 -16.74
CA LEU A 64 -4.89 -7.07 -15.54
C LEU A 64 -3.99 -5.86 -15.23
N ASN A 65 -3.30 -5.89 -14.09
CA ASN A 65 -2.34 -4.86 -13.64
C ASN A 65 -0.90 -5.19 -14.04
N TYR A 66 -0.65 -6.31 -14.71
CA TYR A 66 0.70 -6.78 -15.06
C TYR A 66 1.03 -6.55 -16.53
N LEU A 67 2.31 -6.34 -16.79
CA LEU A 67 2.94 -6.37 -18.09
C LEU A 67 3.75 -7.65 -18.22
N VAL A 68 3.45 -8.42 -19.24
CA VAL A 68 4.25 -9.57 -19.67
C VAL A 68 5.22 -9.07 -20.73
N ILE A 69 6.52 -9.18 -20.43
CA ILE A 69 7.61 -8.69 -21.27
C ILE A 69 8.41 -9.91 -21.72
N VAL A 70 8.57 -10.06 -23.03
CA VAL A 70 9.29 -11.19 -23.63
C VAL A 70 10.53 -10.65 -24.36
N SER A 71 11.67 -11.31 -24.15
CA SER A 71 12.88 -11.02 -24.93
C SER A 71 12.83 -11.75 -26.28
N PRO A 72 13.55 -11.28 -27.32
CA PRO A 72 13.86 -12.14 -28.46
C PRO A 72 14.64 -13.38 -27.99
N PRO A 73 14.67 -14.47 -28.78
CA PRO A 73 15.53 -15.60 -28.49
C PRO A 73 17.01 -15.20 -28.47
N PHE A 74 17.76 -15.72 -27.49
CA PHE A 74 19.18 -15.49 -27.33
C PHE A 74 19.85 -16.69 -26.66
N PHE A 75 21.16 -16.86 -26.87
CA PHE A 75 21.92 -17.90 -26.18
C PHE A 75 22.20 -17.49 -24.73
N ALA A 76 21.88 -18.39 -23.80
CA ALA A 76 22.14 -18.17 -22.38
C ALA A 76 23.65 -18.02 -22.13
N SER A 77 24.01 -17.20 -21.14
CA SER A 77 25.41 -16.98 -20.75
C SER A 77 25.52 -16.89 -19.23
N ALA A 78 26.52 -17.59 -18.67
CA ALA A 78 26.86 -17.51 -17.26
C ALA A 78 27.34 -16.10 -16.84
N ALA A 79 27.80 -15.28 -17.80
CA ALA A 79 28.20 -13.89 -17.58
C ALA A 79 27.04 -12.89 -17.78
N SER A 80 25.81 -13.36 -18.05
CA SER A 80 24.66 -12.49 -18.27
C SER A 80 24.40 -11.59 -17.07
N ALA A 81 24.01 -10.33 -17.30
CA ALA A 81 23.59 -9.42 -16.24
C ALA A 81 22.32 -9.90 -15.50
N SER A 82 21.52 -10.76 -16.14
CA SER A 82 20.27 -11.29 -15.59
C SER A 82 20.52 -12.50 -14.68
N ALA A 83 20.19 -12.39 -13.39
CA ALA A 83 20.30 -13.49 -12.43
C ALA A 83 19.51 -14.74 -12.88
N THR A 84 18.32 -14.58 -13.46
CA THR A 84 17.53 -15.68 -14.02
C THR A 84 18.27 -16.43 -15.13
N VAL A 85 18.99 -15.71 -15.99
CA VAL A 85 19.74 -16.33 -17.11
C VAL A 85 20.97 -17.06 -16.58
N ARG A 86 21.68 -16.45 -15.62
CA ARG A 86 22.80 -17.12 -14.96
C ARG A 86 22.34 -18.41 -14.27
N ASN A 87 21.22 -18.35 -13.56
CA ASN A 87 20.67 -19.52 -12.87
C ASN A 87 20.27 -20.64 -13.83
N PHE A 88 19.75 -20.31 -15.02
CA PHE A 88 19.51 -21.28 -16.08
C PHE A 88 20.83 -21.90 -16.56
N ALA A 89 21.82 -21.07 -16.90
CA ALA A 89 23.12 -21.55 -17.37
C ALA A 89 23.86 -22.44 -16.36
N THR A 90 23.68 -22.22 -15.05
CA THR A 90 24.32 -23.06 -14.02
C THR A 90 23.62 -24.39 -13.79
N HIS A 91 22.31 -24.49 -14.03
CA HIS A 91 21.53 -25.69 -13.72
C HIS A 91 21.17 -26.52 -14.97
N THR A 92 21.44 -26.00 -16.17
CA THR A 92 21.15 -26.69 -17.43
C THR A 92 22.45 -27.14 -18.09
N PRO A 93 22.74 -28.46 -18.16
CA PRO A 93 23.86 -28.95 -18.96
C PRO A 93 23.62 -28.59 -20.43
N ASN A 94 24.68 -28.26 -21.16
CA ASN A 94 24.63 -27.86 -22.56
C ASN A 94 23.71 -26.65 -22.87
N TYR A 95 23.57 -25.70 -21.92
CA TYR A 95 22.74 -24.50 -22.07
C TYR A 95 23.06 -23.63 -23.30
N GLY A 96 24.21 -23.82 -23.95
CA GLY A 96 24.64 -23.08 -25.14
C GLY A 96 24.17 -23.70 -26.47
N GLU A 97 23.57 -24.90 -26.46
CA GLU A 97 23.14 -25.58 -27.69
C GLU A 97 21.76 -25.12 -28.18
N SER A 98 20.96 -24.49 -27.33
CA SER A 98 19.63 -24.00 -27.66
C SER A 98 19.47 -22.53 -27.25
N ASP A 99 18.66 -21.81 -28.01
CA ASP A 99 18.25 -20.47 -27.66
C ASP A 99 17.18 -20.50 -26.56
N ILE A 100 17.20 -19.45 -25.75
CA ILE A 100 16.19 -19.20 -24.73
C ILE A 100 15.51 -17.86 -24.99
N ALA A 101 14.27 -17.75 -24.54
CA ALA A 101 13.63 -16.46 -24.37
C ALA A 101 13.31 -16.24 -22.88
N LYS A 102 13.50 -15.00 -22.43
CA LYS A 102 13.23 -14.59 -21.06
C LYS A 102 11.85 -13.95 -21.01
N VAL A 103 11.04 -14.40 -20.05
CA VAL A 103 9.73 -13.80 -19.76
C VAL A 103 9.78 -13.16 -18.39
N ILE A 104 9.28 -11.93 -18.32
CA ILE A 104 9.10 -11.19 -17.08
C ILE A 104 7.63 -10.81 -16.95
N VAL A 105 7.06 -11.05 -15.77
CA VAL A 105 5.76 -10.50 -15.39
C VAL A 105 6.04 -9.36 -14.40
N PHE A 106 5.83 -8.13 -14.86
CA PHE A 106 6.13 -6.90 -14.15
C PHE A 106 4.86 -6.16 -13.80
N GLU A 107 4.73 -5.73 -12.54
CA GLU A 107 3.64 -4.90 -12.06
C GLU A 107 4.16 -3.45 -11.93
N PRO A 108 3.77 -2.54 -12.84
CA PRO A 108 4.30 -1.18 -12.88
C PRO A 108 3.90 -0.35 -11.66
N GLY A 109 2.69 -0.53 -11.11
CA GLY A 109 2.18 0.26 -9.98
C GLY A 109 3.11 0.19 -8.76
N ASN A 110 3.57 -1.02 -8.42
CA ASN A 110 4.41 -1.29 -7.27
C ASN A 110 5.87 -1.56 -7.63
N LYS A 111 6.24 -1.39 -8.90
CA LYS A 111 7.60 -1.65 -9.44
C LYS A 111 8.10 -3.06 -9.11
N TYR A 112 7.19 -4.04 -9.13
CA TYR A 112 7.43 -5.38 -8.63
C TYR A 112 7.52 -6.38 -9.79
N VAL A 113 8.55 -7.24 -9.76
CA VAL A 113 8.66 -8.37 -10.70
C VAL A 113 8.03 -9.60 -10.05
N ALA A 114 6.83 -9.95 -10.51
CA ALA A 114 6.08 -11.10 -10.01
C ALA A 114 6.64 -12.44 -10.51
N TYR A 115 7.24 -12.44 -11.69
CA TYR A 115 7.86 -13.61 -12.28
C TYR A 115 9.01 -13.22 -13.20
N SER A 116 10.08 -14.01 -13.19
CA SER A 116 11.18 -13.91 -14.14
C SER A 116 11.70 -15.32 -14.43
N GLY A 117 11.53 -15.78 -15.66
CA GLY A 117 11.89 -17.14 -16.09
C GLY A 117 12.50 -17.18 -17.48
N THR A 118 13.13 -18.30 -17.79
CA THR A 118 13.71 -18.61 -19.11
C THR A 118 13.02 -19.84 -19.69
N PHE A 119 12.72 -19.79 -20.97
CA PHE A 119 12.06 -20.87 -21.69
C PHE A 119 12.88 -21.25 -22.92
N THR A 120 13.07 -22.54 -23.11
CA THR A 120 13.68 -23.12 -24.32
C THR A 120 12.61 -23.34 -25.40
N ASN A 121 13.04 -23.62 -26.63
CA ASN A 121 12.18 -24.03 -27.74
C ASN A 121 11.27 -22.92 -28.29
N ASN A 122 11.86 -21.82 -28.77
CA ASN A 122 11.20 -20.82 -29.63
C ASN A 122 9.76 -20.49 -29.23
N MET A 123 9.59 -19.79 -28.10
CA MET A 123 8.29 -19.27 -27.69
C MET A 123 7.66 -18.43 -28.81
N ARG A 124 6.57 -18.94 -29.41
CA ARG A 124 5.85 -18.26 -30.48
C ARG A 124 4.90 -17.19 -29.95
N GLU A 125 4.23 -17.47 -28.85
CA GLU A 125 3.23 -16.58 -28.27
C GLU A 125 3.10 -16.86 -26.78
N VAL A 126 2.91 -15.80 -25.99
CA VAL A 126 2.46 -15.92 -24.61
C VAL A 126 0.96 -15.73 -24.62
N ILE A 127 0.24 -16.75 -24.16
CA ILE A 127 -1.22 -16.71 -24.08
C ILE A 127 -1.58 -16.57 -22.62
N SER A 128 -2.45 -15.61 -22.32
CA SER A 128 -3.08 -15.50 -21.02
C SER A 128 -4.51 -16.03 -21.11
N GLN A 129 -4.76 -17.21 -20.57
CA GLN A 129 -6.10 -17.79 -20.46
C GLN A 129 -6.39 -18.26 -19.03
N TRP A 130 -7.62 -17.97 -18.61
CA TRP A 130 -8.20 -18.19 -17.27
C TRP A 130 -7.45 -17.53 -16.10
N ALA A 131 -8.21 -17.20 -15.06
CA ALA A 131 -7.79 -16.50 -13.85
C ALA A 131 -6.85 -17.33 -12.96
N VAL A 132 -5.92 -18.08 -13.55
CA VAL A 132 -4.95 -18.92 -12.84
C VAL A 132 -3.54 -18.49 -13.22
N MET A 133 -3.25 -17.21 -13.01
CA MET A 133 -1.99 -16.91 -12.34
C MET A 133 -2.30 -16.94 -10.85
N PHE A 134 -1.81 -17.94 -10.12
CA PHE A 134 -1.67 -17.88 -8.66
C PHE A 134 -0.79 -16.69 -8.18
N ALA A 135 -0.33 -15.83 -9.10
CA ALA A 135 0.32 -14.54 -8.84
C ALA A 135 -0.63 -13.33 -8.92
N GLY A 136 -1.85 -13.49 -9.43
CA GLY A 136 -2.79 -12.42 -9.78
C GLY A 136 -3.64 -11.91 -8.62
N GLU A 137 -4.12 -12.80 -7.77
CA GLU A 137 -4.90 -12.48 -6.57
C GLU A 137 -3.97 -12.37 -5.36
N VAL A 138 -4.25 -11.46 -4.43
CA VAL A 138 -3.56 -11.43 -3.13
C VAL A 138 -4.00 -12.68 -2.38
N THR A 139 -3.29 -13.78 -2.56
CA THR A 139 -3.50 -14.98 -1.77
C THR A 139 -2.91 -14.78 -0.37
N ALA A 140 -3.50 -15.44 0.63
CA ALA A 140 -2.95 -15.44 1.98
C ALA A 140 -1.46 -15.82 1.99
N THR A 141 -1.08 -16.82 1.18
CA THR A 141 0.31 -17.26 0.99
C THR A 141 1.25 -16.17 0.45
N LYS A 142 0.77 -15.29 -0.44
CA LYS A 142 1.57 -14.19 -0.99
C LYS A 142 1.79 -13.09 0.06
N LEU A 143 0.76 -12.78 0.85
CA LEU A 143 0.91 -11.86 1.98
C LEU A 143 1.85 -12.43 3.04
N ASP A 144 1.72 -13.70 3.39
CA ASP A 144 2.60 -14.36 4.35
C ASP A 144 4.07 -14.28 3.93
N LEU A 145 4.37 -14.51 2.64
CA LEU A 145 5.72 -14.34 2.10
C LEU A 145 6.24 -12.90 2.20
N LEU A 146 5.37 -11.90 1.99
CA LEU A 146 5.73 -10.49 2.15
C LEU A 146 5.97 -10.15 3.62
N TYR A 147 5.15 -10.66 4.54
CA TYR A 147 5.30 -10.47 5.98
C TYR A 147 6.61 -11.10 6.49
N HIS A 148 6.91 -12.33 6.07
CA HIS A 148 8.18 -12.99 6.40
C HIS A 148 9.41 -12.22 5.92
N LYS A 149 9.30 -11.48 4.81
CA LYS A 149 10.37 -10.61 4.29
C LYS A 149 10.31 -9.18 4.84
N SER A 150 9.40 -8.89 5.76
CA SER A 150 9.14 -7.56 6.30
C SER A 150 8.78 -6.50 5.24
N LEU A 151 8.20 -6.91 4.11
CA LEU A 151 7.83 -6.06 2.98
C LEU A 151 6.38 -5.52 3.09
N TYR A 152 6.04 -4.93 4.23
CA TYR A 152 4.66 -4.49 4.53
C TYR A 152 4.18 -3.33 3.66
N GLY A 153 5.07 -2.39 3.30
CA GLY A 153 4.72 -1.31 2.37
C GLY A 153 4.32 -1.84 0.99
N LEU A 154 5.00 -2.90 0.52
CA LEU A 154 4.64 -3.59 -0.71
C LEU A 154 3.29 -4.32 -0.55
N ALA A 155 3.05 -4.98 0.57
CA ALA A 155 1.77 -5.62 0.86
C ALA A 155 0.58 -4.63 0.80
N LEU A 156 0.71 -3.45 1.43
CA LEU A 156 -0.30 -2.39 1.36
C LEU A 156 -0.50 -1.87 -0.07
N SER A 157 0.59 -1.65 -0.79
CA SER A 157 0.53 -1.17 -2.18
C SER A 157 -0.14 -2.18 -3.10
N LEU A 158 0.11 -3.47 -2.86
CA LEU A 158 -0.52 -4.58 -3.57
C LEU A 158 -2.02 -4.64 -3.26
N ALA A 159 -2.39 -4.51 -1.98
CA ALA A 159 -3.79 -4.50 -1.55
C ALA A 159 -4.60 -3.38 -2.21
N LYS A 160 -4.03 -2.16 -2.28
CA LYS A 160 -4.63 -1.01 -2.98
C LYS A 160 -4.75 -1.26 -4.49
N THR A 161 -3.69 -1.77 -5.11
CA THR A 161 -3.65 -2.04 -6.56
C THR A 161 -4.66 -3.11 -6.97
N GLN A 162 -4.94 -4.05 -6.07
CA GLN A 162 -5.89 -5.15 -6.30
C GLN A 162 -7.29 -4.88 -5.74
N GLN A 163 -7.52 -3.72 -5.11
CA GLN A 163 -8.81 -3.33 -4.52
C GLN A 163 -9.33 -4.37 -3.52
N LEU A 164 -8.47 -4.81 -2.59
CA LEU A 164 -8.91 -5.62 -1.46
C LEU A 164 -9.91 -4.85 -0.60
N ASP A 165 -10.75 -5.59 0.11
CA ASP A 165 -11.69 -5.02 1.07
C ASP A 165 -10.97 -4.35 2.24
N GLU A 166 -11.62 -3.36 2.86
CA GLU A 166 -11.06 -2.57 3.96
C GLU A 166 -10.65 -3.44 5.16
N ALA A 167 -11.31 -4.58 5.41
CA ALA A 167 -10.93 -5.46 6.51
C ALA A 167 -9.59 -6.17 6.23
N SER A 168 -9.38 -6.64 4.99
CA SER A 168 -8.08 -7.18 4.55
C SER A 168 -6.96 -6.12 4.61
N VAL A 169 -7.25 -4.88 4.20
CA VAL A 169 -6.28 -3.77 4.28
C VAL A 169 -5.95 -3.44 5.75
N ALA A 170 -6.95 -3.42 6.63
CA ALA A 170 -6.76 -3.23 8.06
C ALA A 170 -5.92 -4.35 8.70
N ASP A 171 -6.07 -5.61 8.26
CA ASP A 171 -5.23 -6.71 8.75
C ASP A 171 -3.76 -6.54 8.35
N ILE A 172 -3.47 -6.06 7.13
CA ILE A 172 -2.10 -5.73 6.72
C ILE A 172 -1.52 -4.62 7.62
N HIS A 173 -2.31 -3.57 7.91
CA HIS A 173 -1.90 -2.51 8.84
C HIS A 173 -1.65 -3.05 10.25
N ARG A 174 -2.49 -3.98 10.74
CA ARG A 174 -2.30 -4.65 12.04
C ARG A 174 -0.98 -5.41 12.07
N GLN A 175 -0.71 -6.25 11.08
CA GLN A 175 0.53 -7.03 10.99
C GLN A 175 1.76 -6.12 10.89
N TYR A 176 1.66 -5.01 10.15
CA TYR A 176 2.74 -4.05 10.04
C TYR A 176 3.00 -3.31 11.37
N GLY A 177 1.95 -2.88 12.06
CA GLY A 177 2.03 -2.27 13.39
C GLY A 177 2.65 -3.22 14.41
N GLU A 178 2.30 -4.51 14.38
CA GLU A 178 2.89 -5.52 15.28
C GLU A 178 4.39 -5.71 15.02
N TYR A 179 4.80 -5.79 13.75
CA TYR A 179 6.22 -5.85 13.39
C TYR A 179 7.00 -4.64 13.89
N LEU A 180 6.51 -3.42 13.63
CA LEU A 180 7.15 -2.18 14.07
C LEU A 180 7.22 -2.07 15.59
N TYR A 181 6.17 -2.52 16.29
CA TYR A 181 6.13 -2.56 17.74
C TYR A 181 7.22 -3.47 18.32
N VAL A 182 7.40 -4.68 17.77
CA VAL A 182 8.47 -5.61 18.18
C VAL A 182 9.85 -5.03 17.88
N LYS A 183 9.99 -4.28 16.79
CA LYS A 183 11.23 -3.58 16.43
C LYS A 183 11.55 -2.39 17.35
N GLY A 184 10.57 -1.92 18.14
CA GLY A 184 10.71 -0.78 19.05
C GLY A 184 10.32 0.57 18.44
N GLU A 185 9.92 0.61 17.16
CA GLU A 185 9.45 1.82 16.46
C GLU A 185 7.99 2.12 16.84
N CYS A 186 7.77 2.57 18.08
CA CYS A 186 6.42 2.68 18.65
C CYS A 186 5.57 3.79 18.00
N ASP A 187 6.19 4.90 17.57
CA ASP A 187 5.48 6.02 16.92
C ASP A 187 4.87 5.59 15.58
N THR A 188 5.67 4.95 14.72
CA THR A 188 5.21 4.46 13.41
C THR A 188 4.27 3.27 13.58
N ALA A 189 4.50 2.40 14.56
CA ALA A 189 3.56 1.33 14.92
C ALA A 189 2.18 1.89 15.28
N MET A 190 2.11 2.95 16.10
CA MET A 190 0.85 3.57 16.49
C MET A 190 0.11 4.16 15.28
N GLN A 191 0.82 4.81 14.36
CA GLN A 191 0.21 5.30 13.11
C GLN A 191 -0.43 4.18 12.29
N GLN A 192 0.18 2.98 12.26
CA GLN A 192 -0.43 1.82 11.59
C GLN A 192 -1.67 1.32 12.35
N PHE A 193 -1.63 1.24 13.68
CA PHE A 193 -2.80 0.81 14.46
C PHE A 193 -3.99 1.76 14.35
N VAL A 194 -3.77 3.08 14.21
CA VAL A 194 -4.85 4.04 13.95
C VAL A 194 -5.60 3.70 12.64
N GLN A 195 -4.90 3.24 11.60
CA GLN A 195 -5.53 2.82 10.34
C GLN A 195 -6.39 1.55 10.48
N THR A 196 -6.32 0.85 11.62
CA THR A 196 -7.12 -0.36 11.89
C THR A 196 -8.41 -0.08 12.66
N ILE A 197 -8.64 1.17 13.07
CA ILE A 197 -9.83 1.56 13.83
C ILE A 197 -11.09 1.25 13.00
N GLY A 198 -12.06 0.59 13.64
CA GLY A 198 -13.30 0.12 12.99
C GLY A 198 -13.25 -1.35 12.56
N HIS A 199 -12.06 -1.92 12.37
CA HIS A 199 -11.88 -3.33 12.02
C HIS A 199 -11.20 -4.15 13.14
N LEU A 200 -10.29 -3.52 13.91
CA LEU A 200 -9.63 -4.13 15.05
C LEU A 200 -10.25 -3.68 16.38
N GLN A 201 -10.37 -4.59 17.34
CA GLN A 201 -10.87 -4.25 18.67
C GLN A 201 -9.88 -3.32 19.41
N PRO A 202 -10.33 -2.14 19.90
CA PRO A 202 -9.45 -1.18 20.59
C PRO A 202 -8.65 -1.75 21.77
N SER A 203 -9.25 -2.68 22.52
CA SER A 203 -8.61 -3.33 23.67
C SER A 203 -7.28 -4.02 23.31
N CYS A 204 -7.16 -4.58 22.10
CA CYS A 204 -5.94 -5.22 21.62
C CYS A 204 -4.77 -4.23 21.53
N VAL A 205 -5.04 -3.02 21.02
CA VAL A 205 -4.03 -1.97 20.88
C VAL A 205 -3.74 -1.36 22.26
N ILE A 206 -4.78 -1.01 23.02
CA ILE A 206 -4.63 -0.38 24.34
C ILE A 206 -3.72 -1.23 25.23
N ARG A 207 -3.98 -2.54 25.32
CA ARG A 207 -3.21 -3.45 26.19
C ARG A 207 -1.73 -3.54 25.81
N LYS A 208 -1.37 -3.29 24.54
CA LYS A 208 0.03 -3.24 24.09
C LYS A 208 0.73 -1.95 24.54
N PHE A 209 0.03 -0.83 24.62
CA PHE A 209 0.62 0.50 24.91
C PHE A 209 0.37 1.02 26.33
N LEU A 210 -0.01 0.15 27.29
CA LEU A 210 -0.28 0.53 28.68
C LEU A 210 0.96 1.00 29.49
N ASP A 211 2.17 0.82 28.97
CA ASP A 211 3.40 1.27 29.64
C ASP A 211 3.38 2.79 29.86
N ALA A 212 3.78 3.25 31.05
CA ALA A 212 3.85 4.66 31.42
C ALA A 212 4.72 5.50 30.46
N GLN A 213 5.74 4.91 29.83
CA GLN A 213 6.57 5.62 28.84
C GLN A 213 5.85 5.86 27.50
N ARG A 214 4.75 5.16 27.23
CA ARG A 214 4.03 5.14 25.95
C ARG A 214 2.64 5.74 26.03
N ILE A 215 2.35 6.42 27.14
CA ILE A 215 1.04 7.01 27.41
C ILE A 215 0.62 8.03 26.34
N HIS A 216 1.58 8.72 25.70
CA HIS A 216 1.31 9.62 24.58
C HIS A 216 0.73 8.91 23.36
N HIS A 217 1.16 7.67 23.07
CA HIS A 217 0.60 6.89 21.95
C HIS A 217 -0.86 6.52 22.21
N LEU A 218 -1.22 6.24 23.46
CA LEU A 218 -2.62 6.03 23.85
C LEU A 218 -3.47 7.28 23.67
N VAL A 219 -2.93 8.48 23.96
CA VAL A 219 -3.65 9.74 23.69
C VAL A 219 -3.99 9.83 22.21
N THR A 220 -3.02 9.64 21.32
CA THR A 220 -3.25 9.68 19.87
C THR A 220 -4.32 8.68 19.45
N TYR A 221 -4.21 7.44 19.91
CA TYR A 221 -5.17 6.39 19.55
C TYR A 221 -6.59 6.71 20.01
N PHE A 222 -6.76 7.18 21.25
CA PHE A 222 -8.07 7.53 21.78
C PHE A 222 -8.67 8.78 21.13
N GLN A 223 -7.85 9.79 20.79
CA GLN A 223 -8.29 10.97 20.07
C GLN A 223 -8.84 10.60 18.68
N GLU A 224 -8.12 9.76 17.94
CA GLU A 224 -8.55 9.27 16.64
C GLU A 224 -9.84 8.43 16.76
N LEU A 225 -9.89 7.52 17.73
CA LEU A 225 -11.08 6.70 18.01
C LEU A 225 -12.32 7.56 18.34
N HIS A 226 -12.11 8.65 19.08
CA HIS A 226 -13.16 9.61 19.44
C HIS A 226 -13.60 10.46 18.23
N SER A 227 -12.64 10.90 17.41
CA SER A 227 -12.92 11.70 16.22
C SER A 227 -13.78 10.95 15.20
N LEU A 228 -13.58 9.63 15.10
CA LEU A 228 -14.36 8.73 14.25
C LEU A 228 -15.72 8.34 14.87
N GLY A 229 -16.02 8.76 16.09
CA GLY A 229 -17.28 8.46 16.78
C GLY A 229 -17.40 7.01 17.28
N LEU A 230 -16.31 6.26 17.29
CA LEU A 230 -16.25 4.84 17.68
C LEU A 230 -15.83 4.63 19.14
N ALA A 231 -15.59 5.72 19.88
CA ALA A 231 -15.26 5.67 21.30
C ALA A 231 -16.52 5.48 22.17
N ASN A 232 -16.49 4.50 23.07
CA ASN A 232 -17.50 4.32 24.11
C ASN A 232 -17.15 5.13 25.38
N SER A 233 -17.97 5.01 26.43
CA SER A 233 -17.74 5.68 27.71
C SER A 233 -16.40 5.30 28.34
N ASP A 234 -16.05 4.01 28.34
CA ASP A 234 -14.78 3.52 28.91
C ASP A 234 -13.56 4.14 28.21
N HIS A 235 -13.57 4.22 26.88
CA HIS A 235 -12.50 4.85 26.10
C HIS A 235 -12.36 6.34 26.41
N ILE A 236 -13.48 7.05 26.64
CA ILE A 236 -13.47 8.46 27.01
C ILE A 236 -12.89 8.64 28.42
N THR A 237 -13.28 7.78 29.36
CA THR A 237 -12.74 7.80 30.73
C THR A 237 -11.25 7.51 30.75
N LEU A 238 -10.80 6.51 29.97
CA LEU A 238 -9.38 6.22 29.80
C LEU A 238 -8.63 7.40 29.19
N LEU A 239 -9.18 8.09 28.19
CA LEU A 239 -8.57 9.29 27.62
C LEU A 239 -8.43 10.41 28.65
N LEU A 240 -9.47 10.68 29.45
CA LEU A 240 -9.41 11.68 30.52
C LEU A 240 -8.35 11.33 31.57
N ASN A 241 -8.33 10.07 32.01
CA ASN A 241 -7.29 9.57 32.92
C ASN A 241 -5.88 9.74 32.35
N THR A 242 -5.75 9.56 31.03
CA THR A 242 -4.48 9.73 30.30
C THR A 242 -4.04 11.20 30.31
N TYR A 243 -4.94 12.16 30.03
CA TYR A 243 -4.64 13.58 30.13
C TYR A 243 -4.25 14.02 31.55
N THR A 244 -4.97 13.54 32.57
CA THR A 244 -4.68 13.83 33.98
C THR A 244 -3.29 13.33 34.38
N LYS A 245 -2.91 12.13 33.94
CA LYS A 245 -1.56 11.57 34.17
C LYS A 245 -0.46 12.38 33.48
N LEU A 246 -0.73 12.89 32.28
CA LEU A 246 0.20 13.73 31.52
C LEU A 246 0.25 15.19 31.98
N LYS A 247 -0.63 15.59 32.90
CA LYS A 247 -0.83 16.99 33.30
C LYS A 247 -1.15 17.92 32.13
N ASP A 248 -1.78 17.39 31.08
CA ASP A 248 -2.15 18.15 29.90
C ASP A 248 -3.48 18.88 30.13
N VAL A 249 -3.39 19.98 30.87
CA VAL A 249 -4.54 20.80 31.27
C VAL A 249 -5.24 21.43 30.07
N THR A 250 -4.49 21.70 28.99
CA THR A 250 -5.01 22.40 27.81
C THR A 250 -5.96 21.52 27.01
N HIS A 251 -5.55 20.30 26.70
CA HIS A 251 -6.38 19.34 25.99
C HIS A 251 -7.55 18.86 26.83
N LEU A 252 -7.35 18.70 28.15
CA LEU A 252 -8.41 18.37 29.09
C LEU A 252 -9.51 19.44 29.13
N ASP A 253 -9.14 20.71 29.29
CA ASP A 253 -10.08 21.82 29.36
C ASP A 253 -10.82 22.04 28.03
N SER A 254 -10.11 21.94 26.90
CA SER A 254 -10.71 22.00 25.56
C SER A 254 -11.73 20.87 25.34
N PHE A 255 -11.39 19.64 25.75
CA PHE A 255 -12.27 18.49 25.63
C PHE A 255 -13.54 18.64 26.47
N ILE A 256 -13.40 19.08 27.73
CA ILE A 256 -14.52 19.34 28.64
C ILE A 256 -15.41 20.46 28.09
N LYS A 257 -14.83 21.58 27.64
CA LYS A 257 -15.59 22.71 27.06
C LYS A 257 -16.35 22.30 25.80
N THR A 258 -15.74 21.50 24.94
CA THR A 258 -16.37 21.01 23.70
C THR A 258 -17.56 20.11 24.00
N LYS A 259 -17.44 19.21 24.97
CA LYS A 259 -18.53 18.33 25.43
C LYS A 259 -19.62 19.11 26.19
N ALA A 260 -19.25 20.06 27.03
CA ALA A 260 -20.19 20.92 27.76
C ALA A 260 -21.02 21.80 26.81
N LYS A 261 -20.43 22.32 25.73
CA LYS A 261 -21.17 23.06 24.69
C LYS A 261 -22.16 22.19 23.92
N ARG A 262 -21.77 20.96 23.53
CA ARG A 262 -22.68 20.03 22.84
C ARG A 262 -23.89 19.61 23.69
N ASN A 263 -23.73 19.57 25.01
CA ASN A 263 -24.81 19.25 25.95
C ASN A 263 -25.67 20.46 26.34
N ALA A 264 -25.31 21.69 25.94
CA ALA A 264 -26.17 22.85 26.10
C ALA A 264 -27.28 22.89 25.03
N ASP A 265 -27.02 22.28 23.86
CA ASP A 265 -27.96 22.19 22.74
C ASP A 265 -28.79 20.88 22.74
N ASN A 266 -28.39 19.86 23.50
CA ASN A 266 -29.13 18.61 23.69
C ASN A 266 -29.14 18.23 25.17
N THR A 267 -30.32 17.97 25.73
CA THR A 267 -30.58 17.56 27.12
C THR A 267 -30.08 16.14 27.46
N ASP A 268 -28.90 15.76 26.99
CA ASP A 268 -28.25 14.51 27.41
C ASP A 268 -27.36 14.78 28.62
N GLU A 269 -27.72 14.15 29.73
CA GLU A 269 -26.89 14.14 30.93
C GLU A 269 -25.46 13.72 30.57
N LEU A 270 -24.47 14.44 31.12
CA LEU A 270 -23.07 14.04 31.03
C LEU A 270 -22.96 12.58 31.46
N PRO A 271 -22.35 11.68 30.65
CA PRO A 271 -22.14 10.29 31.03
C PRO A 271 -21.55 10.24 32.44
N PHE A 272 -22.08 9.39 33.30
CA PHE A 272 -21.71 9.30 34.71
C PHE A 272 -20.18 9.27 34.92
N ASP A 273 -19.47 8.57 34.04
CA ASP A 273 -18.01 8.44 34.09
C ASP A 273 -17.27 9.76 33.81
N LEU A 274 -17.87 10.67 33.02
CA LEU A 274 -17.34 12.00 32.77
C LEU A 274 -17.50 12.90 34.00
N LYS A 275 -18.60 12.77 34.76
CA LYS A 275 -18.79 13.50 36.03
C LYS A 275 -17.72 13.07 37.05
N THR A 276 -17.46 11.77 37.16
CA THR A 276 -16.41 11.20 38.03
C THR A 276 -15.02 11.67 37.59
N ALA A 277 -14.69 11.59 36.29
CA ALA A 277 -13.41 12.05 35.78
C ALA A 277 -13.21 13.57 35.99
N ILE A 278 -14.25 14.39 35.82
CA ILE A 278 -14.20 15.83 36.13
C ILE A 278 -13.96 16.06 37.63
N GLN A 279 -14.61 15.27 38.49
CA GLN A 279 -14.43 15.37 39.94
C GLN A 279 -13.00 14.98 40.37
N ASP A 280 -12.44 13.93 39.78
CA ASP A 280 -11.06 13.50 40.01
C ASP A 280 -10.06 14.57 39.52
N CYS A 281 -10.34 15.20 38.36
CA CYS A 281 -9.56 16.33 37.87
C CYS A 281 -9.63 17.55 38.81
N ARG A 282 -10.79 17.80 39.44
CA ARG A 282 -10.95 18.85 40.47
C ARG A 282 -10.16 18.54 41.73
N GLN A 283 -10.19 17.29 42.20
CA GLN A 283 -9.43 16.86 43.39
C GLN A 283 -7.92 16.89 43.14
N ALA A 284 -7.47 16.61 41.91
CA ALA A 284 -6.07 16.69 41.52
C ALA A 284 -5.56 18.12 41.22
N GLY A 285 -6.40 19.15 41.41
CA GLY A 285 -5.99 20.56 41.35
C GLY A 285 -5.89 21.16 39.95
N TYR A 286 -6.46 20.53 38.92
CA TYR A 286 -6.31 20.95 37.52
C TYR A 286 -7.26 22.07 37.05
N PHE A 287 -7.99 22.73 37.95
CA PHE A 287 -8.85 23.86 37.59
C PHE A 287 -8.32 25.17 38.17
N SER A 288 -7.93 26.10 37.28
CA SER A 288 -7.96 27.52 37.61
C SER A 288 -9.42 27.98 37.54
N ARG A 289 -9.89 28.60 38.63
CA ARG A 289 -11.23 29.19 38.74
C ARG A 289 -11.55 30.06 37.51
N SER A 290 -12.38 29.58 36.60
CA SER A 290 -13.08 30.45 35.65
C SER A 290 -14.16 31.18 36.45
N ARG A 291 -13.89 32.45 36.78
CA ARG A 291 -14.93 33.45 37.02
C ARG A 291 -15.64 33.77 35.71
#